data_AF-A0A8J6FQZ3-F1
#
_entry.id   AF-A0A8J6FQZ3-F1
#
_cell.length_a   1.000
_cell.length_b   1.000
_cell.length_c   1.000
_cell.angle_alpha   90.00
_cell.angle_beta   90.00
_cell.angle_gamma   90.00
#
_symmetry.space_group_name_H-M   'P 1'
#
loop_
_entity.id
_entity.type
_entity.pdbx_description
1 polymer ?
#
loop_
_entity_poly.entity_id
_entity_poly.type
_entity_poly.pdbx_seq_one_letter_code
_entity_poly.pdbx_strand_id
1 'polypeptide(L)'
;MPLAFSDKYGRGTRLQRQRPGVPITPLAGLTLKEGEDQKEIKIEPAQALEEVEPLPEDYYTRPINLTEVTTLDQRLLQADFQPICASQLHPRHKHLLIKRSLRCRKCEHNLSKPEFNPTSIKFKIQLVAVSYIPEVRIMSIPNLRNMKESQVLLTLTNPVESLTHLTLMPCDDGDPYDINSTAKVIVPTKELVLAGKDATAEYDELAEPQNFQDDPDVVAFRKANKVGVFIKVTPLQEKGKVIVSFKLKHDFRNQPTPIRTTEDNESSSEAVWLTHHVELDLGPVVPAAP
;
A
#
# COMPACT_ATOMS: atom_id res chain seq x y z
N MET A 1 39.57 16.12 -15.06
CA MET A 1 39.87 15.00 -14.14
C MET A 1 38.58 14.33 -13.68
N PRO A 2 38.13 13.25 -14.35
CA PRO A 2 37.34 12.23 -13.65
C PRO A 2 37.60 10.77 -14.11
N LEU A 3 38.63 10.51 -14.91
CA LEU A 3 38.86 9.17 -15.48
C LEU A 3 39.59 8.21 -14.54
N ALA A 4 40.30 8.71 -13.52
CA ALA A 4 41.17 7.89 -12.68
C ALA A 4 40.46 7.13 -11.53
N PHE A 5 39.16 7.35 -11.30
CA PHE A 5 38.44 6.72 -10.18
C PHE A 5 37.68 5.42 -10.56
N SER A 6 37.45 5.20 -11.85
CA SER A 6 36.65 4.05 -12.33
C SER A 6 37.45 2.74 -12.38
N ASP A 7 38.76 2.82 -12.61
CA ASP A 7 39.62 1.64 -12.80
C ASP A 7 39.99 0.92 -11.51
N LYS A 8 39.95 1.60 -10.35
CA LYS A 8 40.28 0.97 -9.06
C LYS A 8 39.22 0.00 -8.53
N TYR A 9 37.99 0.05 -9.06
CA TYR A 9 36.87 -0.75 -8.54
C TYR A 9 36.18 -1.62 -9.60
N GLY A 10 36.71 -1.71 -10.82
CA GLY A 10 36.22 -2.65 -11.84
C GLY A 10 34.73 -2.53 -12.21
N ARG A 11 34.09 -1.40 -11.92
CA ARG A 11 32.66 -1.17 -12.21
C ARG A 11 32.49 -0.46 -13.56
N GLY A 12 33.01 -1.07 -14.62
CA GLY A 12 32.77 -0.66 -16.00
C GLY A 12 31.52 -1.33 -16.57
N THR A 13 30.47 -0.54 -16.82
CA THR A 13 29.48 -0.72 -17.91
C THR A 13 29.04 -2.14 -18.29
N ARG A 14 28.39 -2.88 -17.38
CA ARG A 14 27.55 -4.05 -17.72
C ARG A 14 26.20 -4.01 -17.01
N LEU A 15 25.39 -3.02 -17.34
CA LEU A 15 23.94 -3.04 -17.07
C LEU A 15 23.21 -3.27 -18.40
N GLN A 16 23.39 -4.45 -18.98
CA GLN A 16 22.48 -4.96 -20.02
C GLN A 16 21.62 -6.04 -19.37
N ARG A 17 20.30 -5.85 -19.43
CA ARG A 17 19.28 -6.74 -18.87
C ARG A 17 19.32 -8.09 -19.60
N GLN A 18 19.56 -9.18 -18.86
CA GLN A 18 19.55 -10.54 -19.42
C GLN A 18 18.16 -10.91 -19.94
N ARG A 19 18.10 -11.56 -21.12
CA ARG A 19 16.88 -12.14 -21.70
C ARG A 19 16.57 -13.50 -21.03
N PRO A 20 15.28 -13.89 -20.89
CA PRO A 20 14.92 -15.16 -20.28
C PRO A 20 15.30 -16.33 -21.20
N GLY A 21 15.96 -17.36 -20.64
CA GLY A 21 16.28 -18.61 -21.34
C GLY A 21 17.78 -18.93 -21.55
N VAL A 22 18.71 -18.11 -21.06
CA VAL A 22 20.15 -18.40 -21.11
C VAL A 22 20.60 -19.02 -19.77
N PRO A 23 21.35 -20.13 -19.76
CA PRO A 23 21.79 -20.77 -18.54
C PRO A 23 22.64 -19.82 -17.69
N ILE A 24 22.39 -19.88 -16.38
CA ILE A 24 23.07 -19.09 -15.35
C ILE A 24 24.56 -19.42 -15.41
N THR A 25 25.37 -18.60 -16.06
CA THR A 25 26.83 -18.77 -16.04
C THR A 25 27.31 -18.38 -14.64
N PRO A 26 27.92 -19.29 -13.85
CA PRO A 26 28.42 -18.93 -12.55
C PRO A 26 29.65 -18.05 -12.74
N LEU A 27 29.67 -16.85 -12.13
CA LEU A 27 30.89 -16.13 -11.74
C LEU A 27 32.04 -16.03 -12.77
N ALA A 28 31.76 -15.91 -14.07
CA ALA A 28 32.77 -15.77 -15.13
C ALA A 28 33.46 -14.38 -15.19
N GLY A 29 33.51 -13.66 -14.06
CA GLY A 29 34.27 -12.42 -13.88
C GLY A 29 35.53 -12.59 -13.03
N LEU A 30 35.80 -13.80 -12.55
CA LEU A 30 37.00 -14.17 -11.79
C LEU A 30 37.96 -15.05 -12.62
N THR A 31 37.83 -15.05 -13.93
CA THR A 31 38.75 -15.76 -14.82
C THR A 31 40.08 -15.02 -14.86
N LEU A 32 41.09 -15.65 -14.25
CA LEU A 32 42.50 -15.26 -14.30
C LEU A 32 42.90 -14.95 -15.75
N LYS A 33 43.73 -13.92 -15.93
CA LYS A 33 44.40 -13.68 -17.21
C LYS A 33 45.26 -14.90 -17.54
N GLU A 34 45.21 -15.36 -18.78
CA GLU A 34 46.03 -16.48 -19.26
C GLU A 34 47.52 -16.19 -18.97
N GLY A 35 48.13 -16.99 -18.08
CA GLY A 35 49.54 -16.86 -17.68
C GLY A 35 49.80 -16.64 -16.19
N GLU A 36 48.79 -16.50 -15.33
CA GLU A 36 48.97 -16.52 -13.87
C GLU A 36 48.77 -17.96 -13.33
N ASP A 37 49.85 -18.56 -12.82
CA ASP A 37 49.79 -19.82 -12.07
C ASP A 37 48.79 -19.68 -10.91
N GLN A 38 47.82 -20.58 -10.84
CA GLN A 38 46.94 -20.69 -9.68
C GLN A 38 47.78 -21.09 -8.48
N LYS A 39 48.19 -20.11 -7.67
CA LYS A 39 48.77 -20.38 -6.35
C LYS A 39 47.68 -21.05 -5.52
N GLU A 40 47.76 -22.36 -5.34
CA GLU A 40 46.85 -23.12 -4.49
C GLU A 40 46.92 -22.56 -3.06
N ILE A 41 45.87 -21.84 -2.65
CA ILE A 41 45.73 -21.37 -1.28
C ILE A 41 45.18 -22.54 -0.46
N LYS A 42 46.06 -23.22 0.27
CA LYS A 42 45.67 -24.28 1.21
C LYS A 42 45.26 -23.64 2.53
N ILE A 43 43.99 -23.78 2.90
CA ILE A 43 43.46 -23.36 4.20
C ILE A 43 43.55 -24.57 5.13
N GLU A 44 44.16 -24.38 6.30
CA GLU A 44 44.22 -25.44 7.31
C GLU A 44 42.84 -25.62 7.97
N PRO A 45 42.36 -26.88 8.12
CA PRO A 45 41.08 -27.14 8.77
C PRO A 45 41.13 -26.76 10.25
N ALA A 46 39.98 -26.34 10.79
CA ALA A 46 39.86 -26.05 12.22
C ALA A 46 40.16 -27.29 13.06
N GLN A 47 41.01 -27.14 14.07
CA GLN A 47 41.37 -28.23 14.98
C GLN A 47 40.21 -28.50 15.95
N ALA A 48 39.78 -29.76 16.03
CA ALA A 48 38.78 -30.18 17.00
C ALA A 48 39.43 -30.35 18.39
N LEU A 49 38.74 -29.87 19.41
CA LEU A 49 39.10 -30.11 20.82
C LEU A 49 38.44 -31.41 21.29
N GLU A 50 39.17 -32.22 22.07
CA GLU A 50 38.65 -33.48 22.64
C GLU A 50 37.61 -33.22 23.74
N GLU A 51 37.78 -32.14 24.51
CA GLU A 51 36.88 -31.71 25.58
C GLU A 51 36.66 -30.19 25.49
N VAL A 52 35.41 -29.76 25.64
CA VAL A 52 35.01 -28.34 25.64
C VAL A 52 35.03 -27.83 27.07
N GLU A 53 35.31 -26.54 27.26
CA GLU A 53 35.33 -25.90 28.58
C GLU A 53 34.02 -26.19 29.36
N PRO A 54 34.11 -26.74 30.59
CA PRO A 54 32.93 -27.00 31.41
C PRO A 54 32.33 -25.69 31.93
N LEU A 55 31.07 -25.76 32.38
CA LEU A 55 30.41 -24.62 33.01
C LEU A 55 31.15 -24.23 34.31
N PRO A 56 31.47 -22.94 34.53
CA PRO A 56 32.16 -22.50 35.74
C PRO A 56 31.36 -22.80 37.01
N GLU A 57 32.04 -23.24 38.08
CA GLU A 57 31.42 -23.65 39.34
C GLU A 57 30.61 -22.53 40.03
N ASP A 58 30.96 -21.27 39.77
CA ASP A 58 30.26 -20.08 40.27
C ASP A 58 28.76 -20.07 39.93
N TYR A 59 28.36 -20.67 38.81
CA TYR A 59 26.96 -20.70 38.37
C TYR A 59 26.04 -21.53 39.29
N TYR A 60 26.57 -22.45 40.09
CA TYR A 60 25.75 -23.34 40.93
C TYR A 60 25.28 -22.70 42.24
N THR A 61 26.09 -21.80 42.82
CA THR A 61 25.86 -21.28 44.19
C THR A 61 25.67 -19.77 44.24
N ARG A 62 26.04 -19.04 43.18
CA ARG A 62 25.94 -17.57 43.12
C ARG A 62 24.49 -17.11 42.81
N PRO A 63 23.94 -16.15 43.56
CA PRO A 63 22.67 -15.53 43.20
C PRO A 63 22.81 -14.70 41.90
N ILE A 64 21.86 -14.87 40.98
CA ILE A 64 21.88 -14.22 39.67
C ILE A 64 21.17 -12.86 39.74
N ASN A 65 21.86 -11.81 39.31
CA ASN A 65 21.28 -10.49 39.13
C ASN A 65 20.81 -10.31 37.67
N LEU A 66 19.50 -10.12 37.46
CA LEU A 66 18.91 -9.97 36.13
C LEU A 66 19.42 -8.74 35.38
N THR A 67 19.95 -7.72 36.08
CA THR A 67 20.50 -6.51 35.45
C THR A 67 21.91 -6.73 34.88
N GLU A 68 22.65 -7.73 35.38
CA GLU A 68 24.01 -8.03 34.92
C GLU A 68 24.01 -8.87 33.64
N VAL A 69 22.94 -9.64 33.41
CA VAL A 69 22.77 -10.48 32.22
C VAL A 69 21.98 -9.76 31.14
N THR A 70 22.40 -9.91 29.89
CA THR A 70 21.70 -9.32 28.75
C THR A 70 20.45 -10.13 28.39
N THR A 71 19.41 -9.43 27.93
CA THR A 71 18.21 -10.09 27.38
C THR A 71 18.50 -10.67 26.00
N LEU A 72 17.66 -11.60 25.55
CA LEU A 72 17.79 -12.23 24.23
C LEU A 72 17.80 -11.20 23.09
N ASP A 73 16.92 -10.19 23.16
CA ASP A 73 16.86 -9.12 22.15
C ASP A 73 18.17 -8.33 22.08
N GLN A 74 18.76 -7.99 23.23
CA GLN A 74 20.04 -7.28 23.30
C GLN A 74 21.18 -8.10 22.70
N ARG A 75 21.19 -9.42 22.93
CA ARG A 75 22.18 -10.33 22.33
C ARG A 75 22.03 -10.42 20.81
N LEU A 76 20.81 -10.57 20.32
CA LEU A 76 20.54 -10.67 18.88
C LEU A 76 20.82 -9.37 18.14
N LEU A 77 20.68 -8.22 18.80
CA LEU A 77 21.12 -6.94 18.24
C LEU A 77 22.63 -6.91 17.98
N GLN A 78 23.44 -7.72 18.67
CA GLN A 78 24.89 -7.84 18.49
C GLN A 78 25.30 -9.25 18.04
N ALA A 79 24.81 -9.64 16.86
CA ALA A 79 24.96 -10.98 16.29
C ALA A 79 26.40 -11.48 16.11
N ASP A 80 27.38 -10.57 16.04
CA ASP A 80 28.79 -10.92 15.76
C ASP A 80 29.40 -11.81 16.86
N PHE A 81 29.00 -11.61 18.13
CA PHE A 81 29.50 -12.40 19.26
C PHE A 81 28.55 -12.57 20.45
N GLN A 82 27.35 -11.95 20.43
CA GLN A 82 26.24 -12.20 21.36
C GLN A 82 26.62 -12.19 22.87
N PRO A 83 26.95 -11.01 23.45
CA PRO A 83 27.48 -10.91 24.81
C PRO A 83 26.48 -11.39 25.87
N ILE A 84 26.93 -12.25 26.80
CA ILE A 84 26.10 -12.76 27.91
C ILE A 84 25.94 -11.71 29.02
N CYS A 85 27.02 -10.97 29.31
CA CYS A 85 27.07 -9.97 30.37
C CYS A 85 26.89 -8.55 29.81
N ALA A 86 26.20 -7.69 30.58
CA ALA A 86 25.96 -6.29 30.21
C ALA A 86 27.27 -5.48 30.05
N SER A 87 28.34 -5.86 30.75
CA SER A 87 29.66 -5.24 30.62
C SER A 87 30.31 -5.43 29.25
N GLN A 88 29.94 -6.49 28.54
CA GLN A 88 30.43 -6.81 27.19
C GLN A 88 29.51 -6.25 26.09
N LEU A 89 28.37 -5.67 26.47
CA LEU A 89 27.45 -5.04 25.53
C LEU A 89 28.05 -3.72 25.05
N HIS A 90 28.15 -3.56 23.73
CA HIS A 90 28.68 -2.35 23.14
C HIS A 90 27.58 -1.60 22.38
N PRO A 91 27.59 -0.26 22.40
CA PRO A 91 26.64 0.50 21.62
C PRO A 91 26.92 0.29 20.12
N ARG A 92 25.93 -0.23 19.39
CA ARG A 92 26.03 -0.38 17.93
C ARG A 92 25.70 0.93 17.21
N HIS A 93 26.28 1.08 16.03
CA HIS A 93 25.90 2.15 15.11
C HIS A 93 24.41 2.09 14.77
N LYS A 94 23.79 3.27 14.64
CA LYS A 94 22.36 3.37 14.31
C LYS A 94 22.08 2.75 12.95
N HIS A 95 21.09 1.86 12.90
CA HIS A 95 20.61 1.29 11.64
C HIS A 95 20.08 2.40 10.72
N LEU A 96 20.56 2.39 9.47
CA LEU A 96 20.08 3.30 8.43
C LEU A 96 18.66 2.91 8.01
N LEU A 97 17.80 3.92 7.86
CA LEU A 97 16.46 3.74 7.32
C LEU A 97 16.47 3.87 5.80
N ILE A 98 15.48 3.28 5.14
CA ILE A 98 15.34 3.31 3.68
C ILE A 98 14.09 4.06 3.27
N LYS A 99 14.23 4.96 2.28
CA LYS A 99 13.09 5.55 1.57
C LYS A 99 12.68 4.61 0.44
N ARG A 100 11.43 4.15 0.46
CA ARG A 100 10.88 3.23 -0.54
C ARG A 100 10.39 3.99 -1.76
N SER A 101 10.66 3.44 -2.95
CA SER A 101 10.02 3.86 -4.19
C SER A 101 9.31 2.66 -4.79
N LEU A 102 8.07 2.86 -5.22
CA LEU A 102 7.23 1.79 -5.75
C LEU A 102 7.09 1.93 -7.26
N ARG A 103 7.25 0.82 -7.96
CA ARG A 103 7.10 0.71 -9.41
C ARG A 103 6.11 -0.40 -9.75
N CYS A 104 5.21 -0.12 -10.68
CA CYS A 104 4.27 -1.13 -11.17
C CYS A 104 5.02 -2.23 -11.93
N ARG A 105 4.70 -3.50 -11.67
CA ARG A 105 5.34 -4.63 -12.35
C ARG A 105 4.92 -4.78 -13.82
N LYS A 106 3.73 -4.30 -14.20
CA LYS A 106 3.19 -4.44 -15.56
C LYS A 106 3.69 -3.36 -16.51
N CYS A 107 3.55 -2.09 -16.11
CA CYS A 107 3.92 -0.94 -16.95
C CYS A 107 5.28 -0.32 -16.62
N GLU A 108 5.99 -0.85 -15.62
CA GLU A 108 7.26 -0.30 -15.10
C GLU A 108 7.19 1.19 -14.71
N HIS A 109 5.99 1.76 -14.54
CA HIS A 109 5.81 3.15 -14.15
C HIS A 109 6.03 3.35 -12.64
N ASN A 110 6.66 4.46 -12.26
CA ASN A 110 6.88 4.78 -10.84
C ASN A 110 5.58 5.33 -10.24
N LEU A 111 5.03 4.64 -9.24
CA LEU A 111 3.81 5.06 -8.55
C LEU A 111 4.13 6.04 -7.42
N SER A 112 5.23 5.79 -6.70
CA SER A 112 5.65 6.64 -5.59
C SER A 112 7.16 6.83 -5.61
N LYS A 113 7.59 8.09 -5.53
CA LYS A 113 8.99 8.48 -5.40
C LYS A 113 9.11 9.66 -4.43
N PRO A 114 9.49 9.41 -3.16
CA PRO A 114 9.80 10.47 -2.21
C PRO A 114 10.98 11.32 -2.68
N GLU A 115 11.04 12.58 -2.24
CA GLU A 115 12.26 13.37 -2.37
C GLU A 115 13.41 12.77 -1.55
N PHE A 116 14.64 12.97 -2.02
CA PHE A 116 15.83 12.44 -1.35
C PHE A 116 16.08 13.14 -0.02
N ASN A 117 15.83 14.45 0.07
CA ASN A 117 16.06 15.26 1.27
C ASN A 117 15.40 14.63 2.51
N PRO A 118 16.17 14.25 3.55
CA PRO A 118 15.62 13.58 4.74
C PRO A 118 14.53 14.38 5.46
N THR A 119 14.53 15.70 5.39
CA THR A 119 13.53 16.56 6.05
C THR A 119 12.28 16.83 5.22
N SER A 120 12.27 16.43 3.94
CA SER A 120 11.14 16.69 3.06
C SER A 120 10.06 15.61 3.18
N ILE A 121 8.81 16.06 3.30
CA ILE A 121 7.60 15.22 3.21
C ILE A 121 7.06 15.14 1.78
N LYS A 122 7.68 15.84 0.83
CA LYS A 122 7.19 15.95 -0.54
C LYS A 122 7.57 14.72 -1.36
N PHE A 123 6.68 14.38 -2.28
CA PHE A 123 6.90 13.35 -3.27
C PHE A 123 7.19 13.99 -4.62
N LYS A 124 8.24 13.51 -5.29
CA LYS A 124 8.51 13.88 -6.68
C LYS A 124 7.48 13.25 -7.63
N ILE A 125 7.01 12.04 -7.31
CA ILE A 125 5.93 11.35 -8.00
C ILE A 125 5.01 10.76 -6.94
N GLN A 126 3.73 11.07 -7.02
CA GLN A 126 2.71 10.59 -6.11
C GLN A 126 1.44 10.23 -6.90
N LEU A 127 1.33 8.97 -7.27
CA LEU A 127 0.13 8.40 -7.87
C LEU A 127 -0.56 7.53 -6.82
N VAL A 128 -1.54 8.11 -6.13
CA VAL A 128 -2.29 7.47 -5.04
C VAL A 128 -3.76 7.36 -5.46
N ALA A 129 -4.37 6.20 -5.19
CA ALA A 129 -5.76 5.92 -5.54
C ALA A 129 -6.75 7.01 -5.09
N VAL A 130 -6.58 7.52 -3.87
CA VAL A 130 -7.44 8.57 -3.26
C VAL A 130 -7.47 9.88 -4.07
N SER A 131 -6.48 10.12 -4.93
CA SER A 131 -6.44 11.32 -5.79
C SER A 131 -7.20 11.16 -7.10
N TYR A 132 -7.59 9.93 -7.48
CA TYR A 132 -8.16 9.64 -8.79
C TYR A 132 -9.48 8.86 -8.74
N ILE A 133 -9.65 7.99 -7.75
CA ILE A 133 -10.81 7.12 -7.59
C ILE A 133 -11.78 7.75 -6.59
N PRO A 134 -13.08 7.87 -6.90
CA PRO A 134 -14.09 8.35 -5.98
C PRO A 134 -14.06 7.61 -4.64
N GLU A 135 -13.99 8.38 -3.57
CA GLU A 135 -13.88 7.84 -2.23
C GLU A 135 -15.28 7.52 -1.67
N VAL A 136 -15.46 6.27 -1.22
CA VAL A 136 -16.66 5.84 -0.49
C VAL A 136 -16.37 5.87 1.00
N ARG A 137 -17.18 6.59 1.78
CA ARG A 137 -17.12 6.58 3.25
C ARG A 137 -18.48 6.28 3.84
N ILE A 138 -18.48 5.64 5.00
CA ILE A 138 -19.69 5.43 5.79
C ILE A 138 -19.93 6.67 6.64
N MET A 139 -21.09 7.30 6.50
CA MET A 139 -21.45 8.49 7.29
C MET A 139 -22.33 8.13 8.48
N SER A 140 -23.32 7.27 8.28
CA SER A 140 -24.22 6.84 9.35
C SER A 140 -24.60 5.38 9.17
N ILE A 141 -24.56 4.63 10.27
CA ILE A 141 -24.93 3.21 10.34
C ILE A 141 -26.10 3.10 11.34
N PRO A 142 -27.26 2.57 10.93
CA PRO A 142 -28.36 2.28 11.83
C PRO A 142 -28.08 1.01 12.65
N ASN A 143 -28.96 0.69 13.61
CA ASN A 143 -28.89 -0.58 14.32
C ASN A 143 -29.19 -1.76 13.38
N LEU A 144 -28.15 -2.49 13.00
CA LEU A 144 -28.24 -3.66 12.13
C LEU A 144 -28.79 -4.85 12.94
N ARG A 145 -29.96 -5.37 12.55
CA ARG A 145 -30.56 -6.56 13.16
C ARG A 145 -30.61 -7.68 12.13
N ASN A 146 -30.50 -8.92 12.60
CA ASN A 146 -30.56 -10.08 11.73
C ASN A 146 -31.85 -10.09 10.89
N MET A 147 -31.73 -10.38 9.60
CA MET A 147 -32.82 -10.45 8.62
C MET A 147 -33.69 -9.18 8.52
N LYS A 148 -33.24 -8.04 9.06
CA LYS A 148 -33.95 -6.77 8.98
C LYS A 148 -33.23 -5.80 8.05
N GLU A 149 -33.94 -5.35 7.04
CA GLU A 149 -33.47 -4.31 6.13
C GLU A 149 -33.24 -2.99 6.89
N SER A 150 -32.05 -2.43 6.74
CA SER A 150 -31.63 -1.19 7.37
C SER A 150 -30.95 -0.28 6.34
N GLN A 151 -31.22 1.03 6.39
CA GLN A 151 -30.65 2.00 5.46
C GLN A 151 -29.34 2.58 6.01
N VAL A 152 -28.24 2.36 5.30
CA VAL A 152 -26.92 2.92 5.61
C VAL A 152 -26.67 4.13 4.72
N LEU A 153 -26.19 5.22 5.31
CA LEU A 153 -25.82 6.43 4.57
C LEU A 153 -24.34 6.39 4.23
N LEU A 154 -24.04 6.31 2.94
CA LEU A 154 -22.69 6.42 2.40
C LEU A 154 -22.46 7.81 1.82
N THR A 155 -21.23 8.28 1.83
CA THR A 155 -20.82 9.48 1.10
C THR A 155 -19.84 9.10 0.00
N LEU A 156 -20.14 9.52 -1.21
CA LEU A 156 -19.29 9.42 -2.39
C LEU A 156 -18.64 10.77 -2.64
N THR A 157 -17.32 10.82 -2.72
CA THR A 157 -16.56 12.08 -2.92
C THR A 157 -15.70 11.97 -4.16
N ASN A 158 -15.86 12.91 -5.09
CA ASN A 158 -15.02 12.96 -6.29
C ASN A 158 -13.72 13.72 -6.00
N PRO A 159 -12.53 13.10 -6.13
CA PRO A 159 -11.27 13.78 -5.88
C PRO A 159 -10.81 14.66 -7.07
N VAL A 160 -11.39 14.48 -8.26
CA VAL A 160 -10.97 15.11 -9.52
C VAL A 160 -11.76 16.39 -9.78
N GLU A 161 -11.16 17.37 -10.45
CA GLU A 161 -11.78 18.67 -10.78
C GLU A 161 -12.86 18.57 -11.87
N SER A 162 -12.85 17.51 -12.68
CA SER A 162 -13.90 17.25 -13.67
C SER A 162 -15.10 16.55 -13.06
N LEU A 163 -16.27 16.77 -13.65
CA LEU A 163 -17.48 16.00 -13.34
C LEU A 163 -17.28 14.51 -13.61
N THR A 164 -17.77 13.66 -12.70
CA THR A 164 -17.58 12.20 -12.74
C THR A 164 -18.93 11.49 -12.67
N HIS A 165 -19.13 10.57 -13.60
CA HIS A 165 -20.28 9.68 -13.71
C HIS A 165 -20.01 8.37 -12.98
N LEU A 166 -20.92 7.98 -12.10
CA LEU A 166 -20.73 6.87 -11.17
C LEU A 166 -21.98 6.00 -11.11
N THR A 167 -21.78 4.69 -11.19
CA THR A 167 -22.84 3.68 -11.06
C THR A 167 -22.44 2.65 -10.02
N LEU A 168 -23.37 2.34 -9.12
CA LEU A 168 -23.22 1.28 -8.13
C LEU A 168 -23.92 0.02 -8.66
N MET A 169 -23.24 -1.13 -8.61
CA MET A 169 -23.78 -2.40 -9.06
C MET A 169 -23.64 -3.45 -7.96
N PRO A 170 -24.65 -4.31 -7.74
CA PRO A 170 -24.50 -5.44 -6.83
C PRO A 170 -23.42 -6.42 -7.32
N CYS A 171 -22.87 -7.22 -6.42
CA CYS A 171 -22.05 -8.36 -6.81
C CYS A 171 -22.95 -9.50 -7.30
N ASP A 172 -22.50 -10.21 -8.33
CA ASP A 172 -23.24 -11.32 -8.93
C ASP A 172 -23.08 -12.59 -8.09
N ASP A 173 -24.05 -13.51 -8.13
CA ASP A 173 -23.96 -14.78 -7.42
C ASP A 173 -22.76 -15.61 -7.93
N GLY A 174 -21.79 -15.86 -7.05
CA GLY A 174 -20.55 -16.58 -7.40
C GLY A 174 -19.39 -15.71 -7.88
N ASP A 175 -19.44 -14.39 -7.66
CA ASP A 175 -18.30 -13.51 -7.93
C ASP A 175 -17.06 -13.95 -7.11
N PRO A 176 -15.91 -14.23 -7.76
CA PRO A 176 -14.71 -14.70 -7.07
C PRO A 176 -14.12 -13.67 -6.10
N TYR A 177 -14.53 -12.41 -6.20
CA TYR A 177 -14.08 -11.33 -5.32
C TYR A 177 -15.03 -11.11 -4.14
N ASP A 178 -16.23 -11.70 -4.13
CA ASP A 178 -17.18 -11.60 -3.03
C ASP A 178 -17.04 -12.77 -2.03
N ILE A 179 -15.92 -12.77 -1.30
CA ILE A 179 -15.55 -13.90 -0.43
C ILE A 179 -16.10 -13.71 1.00
N ASN A 180 -16.16 -12.46 1.47
CA ASN A 180 -16.39 -12.14 2.88
C ASN A 180 -17.79 -11.57 3.17
N SER A 181 -18.67 -11.44 2.17
CA SER A 181 -19.99 -10.82 2.37
C SER A 181 -20.85 -11.65 3.31
N THR A 182 -21.36 -11.00 4.35
CA THR A 182 -22.24 -11.59 5.37
C THR A 182 -23.65 -10.99 5.31
N ALA A 183 -23.90 -10.10 4.35
CA ALA A 183 -25.14 -9.35 4.24
C ALA A 183 -25.51 -9.06 2.79
N LYS A 184 -26.82 -9.08 2.52
CA LYS A 184 -27.34 -8.69 1.21
C LYS A 184 -27.38 -7.16 1.13
N VAL A 185 -26.81 -6.61 0.07
CA VAL A 185 -26.84 -5.16 -0.22
C VAL A 185 -27.72 -4.88 -1.43
N ILE A 186 -28.54 -3.84 -1.33
CA ILE A 186 -29.29 -3.27 -2.45
C ILE A 186 -28.75 -1.87 -2.66
N VAL A 187 -28.08 -1.69 -3.79
CA VAL A 187 -27.53 -0.40 -4.23
C VAL A 187 -28.48 0.30 -5.21
N PRO A 188 -28.45 1.63 -5.29
CA PRO A 188 -29.20 2.36 -6.30
C PRO A 188 -28.74 1.99 -7.72
N THR A 189 -29.70 1.76 -8.61
CA THR A 189 -29.44 1.42 -10.02
C THR A 189 -29.26 2.63 -10.93
N LYS A 190 -29.62 3.83 -10.44
CA LYS A 190 -29.49 5.08 -11.20
C LYS A 190 -28.04 5.55 -11.24
N GLU A 191 -27.68 6.17 -12.36
CA GLU A 191 -26.40 6.84 -12.53
C GLU A 191 -26.35 8.09 -11.63
N LEU A 192 -25.26 8.21 -10.88
CA LEU A 192 -24.97 9.30 -9.97
C LEU A 192 -23.91 10.19 -10.59
N VAL A 193 -24.15 11.50 -10.58
CA VAL A 193 -23.20 12.48 -11.09
C VAL A 193 -22.55 13.20 -9.92
N LEU A 194 -21.24 13.09 -9.78
CA LEU A 194 -20.46 13.82 -8.78
C LEU A 194 -19.89 15.09 -9.39
N ALA A 195 -20.05 16.21 -8.68
CA ALA A 195 -19.45 17.47 -9.07
C ALA A 195 -17.92 17.37 -9.02
N GLY A 196 -17.24 18.15 -9.86
CA GLY A 196 -15.79 18.32 -9.80
C GLY A 196 -15.35 18.91 -8.46
N LYS A 197 -14.18 18.50 -7.99
CA LYS A 197 -13.52 19.12 -6.84
C LYS A 197 -13.11 20.55 -7.20
N ASP A 198 -13.71 21.51 -6.54
CA ASP A 198 -13.33 22.91 -6.63
C ASP A 198 -12.60 23.33 -5.34
N ALA A 199 -11.31 23.64 -5.48
CA ALA A 199 -10.49 24.09 -4.35
C ALA A 199 -10.78 25.55 -3.93
N THR A 200 -11.48 26.30 -4.79
CA THR A 200 -11.85 27.71 -4.57
C THR A 200 -13.28 27.90 -4.07
N ALA A 201 -14.14 26.88 -4.16
CA ALA A 201 -15.54 26.93 -3.73
C ALA A 201 -15.74 27.30 -2.24
N GLU A 202 -14.77 27.05 -1.36
CA GLU A 202 -14.85 27.48 0.05
C GLU A 202 -14.63 28.99 0.23
N TYR A 203 -14.10 29.68 -0.79
CA TYR A 203 -13.82 31.11 -0.80
C TYR A 203 -14.78 31.90 -1.68
N ASP A 204 -15.57 31.23 -2.51
CA ASP A 204 -16.52 31.85 -3.43
C ASP A 204 -17.96 31.67 -2.90
N GLU A 205 -18.39 32.59 -2.03
CA GLU A 205 -19.77 32.66 -1.53
C GLU A 205 -20.81 32.98 -2.63
N LEU A 206 -20.35 33.34 -3.85
CA LEU A 206 -21.19 33.70 -5.00
C LEU A 206 -21.29 32.59 -6.05
N ALA A 207 -20.64 31.44 -5.85
CA ALA A 207 -20.71 30.33 -6.78
C ALA A 207 -22.14 29.80 -6.91
N GLU A 208 -22.68 29.79 -8.13
CA GLU A 208 -24.01 29.26 -8.39
C GLU A 208 -24.08 27.77 -8.01
N PRO A 209 -25.09 27.35 -7.23
CA PRO A 209 -25.28 25.94 -6.94
C PRO A 209 -25.54 25.18 -8.25
N GLN A 210 -24.70 24.19 -8.52
CA GLN A 210 -24.90 23.31 -9.67
C GLN A 210 -26.24 22.57 -9.54
N ASN A 211 -27.14 22.80 -10.50
CA ASN A 211 -28.46 22.16 -10.52
C ASN A 211 -28.33 20.71 -10.97
N PHE A 212 -28.31 19.80 -10.01
CA PHE A 212 -28.43 18.36 -10.25
C PHE A 212 -29.88 17.92 -10.04
N GLN A 213 -30.40 17.12 -10.98
CA GLN A 213 -31.70 16.45 -10.81
C GLN A 213 -31.50 15.18 -9.99
N ASP A 214 -31.29 15.37 -8.69
CA ASP A 214 -31.09 14.27 -7.75
C ASP A 214 -32.44 13.62 -7.38
N ASP A 215 -32.46 12.29 -7.27
CA ASP A 215 -33.63 11.54 -6.79
C ASP A 215 -33.64 11.55 -5.25
N PRO A 216 -34.67 12.14 -4.60
CA PRO A 216 -34.72 12.25 -3.14
C PRO A 216 -34.76 10.90 -2.41
N ASP A 217 -35.16 9.82 -3.07
CA ASP A 217 -35.18 8.47 -2.47
C ASP A 217 -33.79 7.82 -2.44
N VAL A 218 -32.89 8.29 -3.30
CA VAL A 218 -31.53 7.74 -3.47
C VAL A 218 -30.49 8.67 -2.84
N VAL A 219 -30.60 9.97 -3.11
CA VAL A 219 -29.68 11.00 -2.70
C VAL A 219 -30.20 11.70 -1.45
N ALA A 220 -29.49 11.53 -0.34
CA ALA A 220 -29.83 12.14 0.93
C ALA A 220 -29.47 13.62 0.97
N PHE A 221 -28.29 13.96 0.44
CA PHE A 221 -27.81 15.33 0.36
C PHE A 221 -26.69 15.45 -0.68
N ARG A 222 -26.46 16.67 -1.15
CA ARG A 222 -25.30 17.04 -1.95
C ARG A 222 -24.61 18.23 -1.31
N LYS A 223 -23.28 18.17 -1.21
CA LYS A 223 -22.46 19.27 -0.70
C LYS A 223 -21.12 19.29 -1.44
N ALA A 224 -20.86 20.35 -2.19
CA ALA A 224 -19.68 20.47 -3.04
C ALA A 224 -19.52 19.24 -3.96
N ASN A 225 -18.34 18.62 -3.98
CA ASN A 225 -18.00 17.41 -4.73
C ASN A 225 -18.42 16.09 -4.04
N LYS A 226 -19.33 16.15 -3.06
CA LYS A 226 -19.78 15.01 -2.26
C LYS A 226 -21.28 14.81 -2.36
N VAL A 227 -21.67 13.54 -2.49
CA VAL A 227 -23.07 13.10 -2.50
C VAL A 227 -23.29 12.04 -1.43
N GLY A 228 -24.32 12.23 -0.62
CA GLY A 228 -24.81 11.25 0.34
C GLY A 228 -25.82 10.32 -0.33
N VAL A 229 -25.62 9.00 -0.25
CA VAL A 229 -26.43 7.99 -0.91
C VAL A 229 -26.89 6.95 0.11
N PHE A 230 -28.16 6.56 0.05
CA PHE A 230 -28.66 5.46 0.85
C PHE A 230 -28.45 4.13 0.14
N ILE A 231 -27.91 3.16 0.88
CA ILE A 231 -27.94 1.74 0.50
C ILE A 231 -28.76 0.97 1.52
N LYS A 232 -29.43 -0.09 1.08
CA LYS A 232 -30.20 -0.97 1.96
C LYS A 232 -29.40 -2.23 2.22
N VAL A 233 -29.27 -2.59 3.48
CA VAL A 233 -28.47 -3.73 3.92
C VAL A 233 -29.33 -4.65 4.78
N THR A 234 -29.27 -5.94 4.50
CA THR A 234 -29.94 -6.99 5.25
C THR A 234 -28.90 -7.99 5.75
N PRO A 235 -28.52 -7.95 7.04
CA PRO A 235 -27.64 -8.94 7.64
C PRO A 235 -28.23 -10.35 7.55
N LEU A 236 -27.43 -11.33 7.17
CA LEU A 236 -27.87 -12.74 7.04
C LEU A 236 -27.45 -13.60 8.23
N GLN A 237 -26.51 -13.11 9.05
CA GLN A 237 -25.98 -13.82 10.22
C GLN A 237 -26.54 -13.23 11.52
N GLU A 238 -26.83 -14.08 12.50
CA GLU A 238 -27.33 -13.66 13.83
C GLU A 238 -26.28 -12.95 14.68
N LYS A 239 -25.01 -13.30 14.50
CA LYS A 239 -23.88 -12.79 15.26
C LYS A 239 -22.69 -12.59 14.33
N GLY A 240 -21.84 -11.62 14.66
CA GLY A 240 -20.63 -11.32 13.90
C GLY A 240 -20.71 -9.95 13.22
N LYS A 241 -19.77 -9.73 12.30
CA LYS A 241 -19.66 -8.49 11.54
C LYS A 241 -20.55 -8.54 10.31
N VAL A 242 -21.12 -7.39 9.97
CA VAL A 242 -21.89 -7.16 8.76
C VAL A 242 -20.93 -6.59 7.71
N ILE A 243 -20.53 -7.43 6.77
CA ILE A 243 -19.66 -7.07 5.65
C ILE A 243 -20.50 -7.11 4.38
N VAL A 244 -20.43 -6.05 3.60
CA VAL A 244 -21.11 -5.95 2.30
C VAL A 244 -20.13 -5.65 1.19
N SER A 245 -20.36 -6.27 0.03
CA SER A 245 -19.58 -6.06 -1.19
C SER A 245 -20.45 -5.50 -2.30
N PHE A 246 -19.94 -4.53 -3.05
CA PHE A 246 -20.57 -4.05 -4.29
C PHE A 246 -19.51 -3.53 -5.27
N LYS A 247 -19.90 -3.37 -6.53
CA LYS A 247 -19.05 -2.83 -7.60
C LYS A 247 -19.31 -1.34 -7.77
N LEU A 248 -18.25 -0.55 -7.72
CA LEU A 248 -18.24 0.88 -8.01
C LEU A 248 -17.68 1.09 -9.42
N LYS A 249 -18.53 1.48 -10.37
CA LYS A 249 -18.12 1.81 -11.73
C LYS A 249 -18.13 3.32 -11.91
N HIS A 250 -17.04 3.87 -12.44
CA HIS A 250 -16.92 5.30 -12.69
C HIS A 250 -16.17 5.57 -14.00
N ASP A 251 -16.38 6.74 -14.58
CA ASP A 251 -15.60 7.19 -15.71
C ASP A 251 -14.25 7.75 -15.25
N PHE A 252 -13.20 7.35 -15.96
CA PHE A 252 -11.84 7.76 -15.67
C PHE A 252 -11.21 8.32 -16.94
N ARG A 253 -10.79 9.58 -16.86
CA ARG A 253 -10.04 10.23 -17.93
C ARG A 253 -8.57 10.16 -17.59
N ASN A 254 -7.86 9.30 -18.31
CA ASN A 254 -6.41 9.26 -18.21
C ASN A 254 -5.85 10.49 -18.94
N GLN A 255 -5.34 11.50 -18.22
CA GLN A 255 -4.57 12.56 -18.87
C GLN A 255 -3.17 12.04 -19.16
N PRO A 256 -2.83 11.68 -20.41
CA PRO A 256 -1.51 11.17 -20.71
C PRO A 256 -0.61 12.36 -21.00
N THR A 257 0.47 12.51 -20.21
CA THR A 257 1.59 13.45 -20.49
C THR A 257 1.21 14.93 -20.33
N PRO A 258 2.11 15.82 -19.89
CA PRO A 258 1.85 17.25 -19.97
C PRO A 258 1.68 17.61 -21.45
N ILE A 259 0.43 17.84 -21.85
CA ILE A 259 0.11 18.53 -23.08
C ILE A 259 0.84 19.86 -22.95
N ARG A 260 1.87 20.07 -23.79
CA ARG A 260 2.41 21.42 -23.99
C ARG A 260 1.20 22.27 -24.33
N THR A 261 1.03 23.40 -23.66
CA THR A 261 0.05 24.42 -23.98
C THR A 261 0.32 24.91 -25.41
N THR A 262 -0.14 24.16 -26.38
CA THR A 262 -0.31 24.55 -27.76
C THR A 262 -1.81 24.53 -27.96
N GLU A 263 -2.32 25.74 -28.13
CA GLU A 263 -3.60 26.02 -28.76
C GLU A 263 -3.78 25.08 -29.97
N ASP A 264 -4.99 24.54 -30.13
CA ASP A 264 -5.43 23.71 -31.25
C ASP A 264 -5.03 22.23 -31.24
N ASN A 265 -5.72 21.46 -30.40
CA ASN A 265 -6.56 20.31 -30.81
C ASN A 265 -7.08 19.58 -29.56
N GLU A 266 -8.40 19.62 -29.34
CA GLU A 266 -9.12 18.78 -28.38
C GLU A 266 -9.00 17.29 -28.77
N SER A 267 -7.85 16.68 -28.49
CA SER A 267 -7.78 15.23 -28.34
C SER A 267 -8.46 14.89 -27.02
N SER A 268 -9.80 14.85 -27.05
CA SER A 268 -10.62 14.36 -25.95
C SER A 268 -10.07 12.97 -25.55
N SER A 269 -9.41 12.92 -24.40
CA SER A 269 -8.96 11.65 -23.85
C SER A 269 -10.23 10.83 -23.59
N GLU A 270 -10.41 9.75 -24.34
CA GLU A 270 -11.62 8.92 -24.26
C GLU A 270 -11.81 8.44 -22.81
N ALA A 271 -13.00 8.68 -22.27
CA ALA A 271 -13.32 8.29 -20.91
C ALA A 271 -13.39 6.76 -20.81
N VAL A 272 -12.54 6.18 -19.98
CA VAL A 272 -12.50 4.74 -19.74
C VAL A 272 -13.33 4.42 -18.50
N TRP A 273 -14.24 3.46 -18.61
CA TRP A 273 -14.99 3.00 -17.44
C TRP A 273 -14.16 2.04 -16.60
N LEU A 274 -13.95 2.37 -15.34
CA LEU A 274 -13.25 1.55 -14.38
C LEU A 274 -14.22 1.04 -13.31
N THR A 275 -14.19 -0.27 -13.06
CA THR A 275 -14.99 -0.94 -12.04
C THR A 275 -14.11 -1.41 -10.89
N HIS A 276 -14.46 -1.02 -9.67
CA HIS A 276 -13.79 -1.38 -8.43
C HIS A 276 -14.68 -2.26 -7.58
N HIS A 277 -14.14 -3.36 -7.06
CA HIS A 277 -14.82 -4.14 -6.02
C HIS A 277 -14.59 -3.47 -4.66
N VAL A 278 -15.67 -3.05 -4.02
CA VAL A 278 -15.65 -2.34 -2.73
C VAL A 278 -16.23 -3.26 -1.67
N GLU A 279 -15.46 -3.52 -0.62
CA GLU A 279 -15.89 -4.24 0.58
C GLU A 279 -16.00 -3.24 1.74
N LEU A 280 -17.16 -3.21 2.41
CA LEU A 280 -17.41 -2.36 3.56
C LEU A 280 -17.69 -3.22 4.80
N ASP A 281 -16.94 -2.98 5.89
CA ASP A 281 -17.25 -3.48 7.23
C ASP A 281 -18.16 -2.48 7.94
N LEU A 282 -19.43 -2.85 8.13
CA LEU A 282 -20.45 -2.02 8.79
C LEU A 282 -20.48 -2.23 10.31
N GLY A 283 -19.58 -3.06 10.86
CA GLY A 283 -19.54 -3.39 12.27
C GLY A 283 -20.48 -4.55 12.65
N PRO A 284 -20.73 -4.77 13.95
CA PRO A 284 -21.43 -5.96 14.43
C PRO A 284 -22.96 -5.89 14.28
N VAL A 285 -23.58 -7.06 14.15
CA VAL A 285 -25.04 -7.21 14.31
C VAL A 285 -25.42 -6.92 15.77
N VAL A 286 -26.40 -6.05 15.96
CA VAL A 286 -26.95 -5.74 17.29
C VAL A 286 -27.76 -6.95 17.75
N PRO A 287 -27.47 -7.52 18.94
CA PRO A 287 -28.24 -8.63 19.47
C PRO A 287 -29.71 -8.21 19.63
N ALA A 288 -30.62 -9.15 19.38
CA ALA A 288 -32.03 -8.95 19.75
C ALA A 288 -32.08 -8.66 21.26
N ALA A 289 -32.79 -7.60 21.64
CA ALA A 289 -33.04 -7.31 23.05
C ALA A 289 -33.69 -8.55 23.70
N PRO A 290 -33.29 -8.91 24.94
CA PRO A 290 -33.84 -10.07 25.64
C PRO A 290 -35.35 -9.94 25.87
#